data_AF-A0A5J5HRJ2-F1
#
_entry.id   AF-A0A5J5HRJ2-F1
#
_cell.length_a   1.000
_cell.length_b   1.000
_cell.length_c   1.000
_cell.angle_alpha   90.00
_cell.angle_beta   90.00
_cell.angle_gamma   90.00
#
_symmetry.space_group_name_H-M   'P 1'
#
loop_
_entity.id
_entity.type
_entity.pdbx_description
1 polymer ?
#
loop_
_entity_poly.entity_id
_entity_poly.type
_entity_poly.pdbx_seq_one_letter_code
_entity_poly.pdbx_strand_id
1 'polypeptide(L)'
;MAGREGAQEACTRVEARRRIERAFRAVALDILAPVELADLRIAILSGEENQSPVVTITCESIGQLDLGWIETGDAPISWRAAAYAALERTLSRVLPVFAYQDLFEEISRYYWEGETDDAAALEYMIACHGADPEDLDSLSLPSTMNDRRPDWMIRDKAMSVRSLPARLRGIIRRLDHLHRQIDRLDPNDNAWAFHLDTAYEYFPGTEECSPLPPLTLVPVDQFAREVDDVAQHGMEYGFFDLAGICVLPQADKIDRWLSSFQLGVKLLTTAQELIMLDPTILGASHGKS
;
A
#
# COMPACT_ATOMS: atom_id res chain seq x y z
N MET A 1 -54.80 23.64 -4.07
CA MET A 1 -53.34 23.85 -4.08
C MET A 1 -52.73 22.71 -4.88
N ALA A 2 -52.30 23.02 -6.10
CA ALA A 2 -51.78 22.03 -7.06
C ALA A 2 -50.33 21.69 -6.74
N GLY A 3 -50.03 20.39 -6.76
CA GLY A 3 -48.70 19.84 -6.55
C GLY A 3 -47.72 20.33 -7.59
N ARG A 4 -46.55 20.79 -7.13
CA ARG A 4 -45.35 20.87 -7.94
C ARG A 4 -44.63 19.53 -7.82
N GLU A 5 -45.11 18.53 -8.55
CA GLU A 5 -44.22 17.46 -8.99
C GLU A 5 -43.25 18.09 -9.98
N GLY A 6 -41.99 18.24 -9.56
CA GLY A 6 -40.93 18.72 -10.44
C GLY A 6 -40.87 17.79 -11.64
N ALA A 7 -41.11 18.34 -12.84
CA ALA A 7 -40.94 17.61 -14.08
C ALA A 7 -39.49 17.08 -14.12
N GLN A 8 -39.31 15.77 -13.91
CA GLN A 8 -38.08 15.09 -14.26
C GLN A 8 -37.91 15.27 -15.77
N GLU A 9 -36.97 16.13 -16.18
CA GLU A 9 -36.60 16.28 -17.58
C GLU A 9 -36.34 14.89 -18.17
N ALA A 10 -37.09 14.54 -19.22
CA ALA A 10 -36.87 13.32 -19.96
C ALA A 10 -35.43 13.34 -20.51
N CYS A 11 -34.59 12.49 -19.94
CA CYS A 11 -33.17 12.40 -20.21
C CYS A 11 -32.93 11.10 -20.98
N THR A 12 -32.17 11.15 -22.07
CA THR A 12 -31.77 9.92 -22.77
C THR A 12 -30.88 9.06 -21.88
N ARG A 13 -30.80 7.75 -22.15
CA ARG A 13 -29.93 6.84 -21.40
C ARG A 13 -28.46 7.30 -21.43
N VAL A 14 -28.01 7.85 -22.55
CA VAL A 14 -26.64 8.37 -22.71
C VAL A 14 -26.40 9.61 -21.86
N GLU A 15 -27.36 10.54 -21.82
CA GLU A 15 -27.28 11.72 -20.96
C GLU A 15 -27.32 11.35 -19.47
N ALA A 16 -28.14 10.37 -19.10
CA ALA A 16 -28.23 9.89 -17.72
C ALA A 16 -26.91 9.27 -17.28
N ARG A 17 -26.32 8.41 -18.11
CA ARG A 17 -25.00 7.84 -17.90
C ARG A 17 -23.93 8.92 -17.70
N ARG A 18 -23.84 9.89 -18.62
CA ARG A 18 -22.86 11.00 -18.51
C ARG A 18 -23.06 11.85 -17.26
N ARG A 19 -24.31 12.08 -16.84
CA ARG A 19 -24.63 12.81 -15.60
C ARG A 19 -24.14 12.04 -14.37
N ILE A 20 -24.39 10.73 -14.31
CA ILE A 20 -23.94 9.85 -13.21
C ILE A 20 -22.41 9.78 -13.16
N GLU A 21 -21.75 9.49 -14.29
CA GLU A 21 -20.28 9.42 -14.37
C GLU A 21 -19.63 10.73 -13.92
N ARG A 22 -20.17 11.88 -14.34
CA ARG A 22 -19.66 13.19 -13.94
C ARG A 22 -19.84 13.44 -12.44
N ALA A 23 -21.02 13.11 -11.89
CA ALA A 23 -21.29 13.29 -10.46
C ALA A 23 -20.39 12.39 -9.61
N PHE A 24 -20.26 11.12 -9.98
CA PHE A 24 -19.38 10.16 -9.31
C PHE A 24 -17.92 10.64 -9.36
N ARG A 25 -17.42 11.01 -10.55
CA ARG A 25 -16.04 11.49 -10.71
C ARG A 25 -15.76 12.72 -9.86
N ALA A 26 -16.68 13.68 -9.81
CA ALA A 26 -16.52 14.88 -8.99
C ALA A 26 -16.36 14.52 -7.50
N VAL A 27 -17.27 13.70 -6.97
CA VAL A 27 -17.23 13.26 -5.57
C VAL A 27 -15.94 12.49 -5.27
N ALA A 28 -15.55 11.57 -6.15
CA ALA A 28 -14.38 10.73 -5.90
C ALA A 28 -13.06 11.53 -5.98
N LEU A 29 -12.96 12.51 -6.89
CA LEU A 29 -11.83 13.45 -6.94
C LEU A 29 -11.79 14.36 -5.71
N ASP A 30 -12.93 14.87 -5.25
CA ASP A 30 -13.00 15.70 -4.05
C ASP A 30 -12.56 14.91 -2.81
N ILE A 31 -12.90 13.61 -2.74
CA ILE A 31 -12.45 12.72 -1.68
C ILE A 31 -10.94 12.48 -1.78
N LEU A 32 -10.38 12.26 -2.97
CA LEU A 32 -8.93 12.01 -3.17
C LEU A 32 -8.05 13.24 -3.04
N ALA A 33 -8.57 14.44 -3.25
CA ALA A 33 -7.81 15.68 -3.30
C ALA A 33 -6.74 15.88 -2.20
N PRO A 34 -6.94 15.49 -0.92
CA PRO A 34 -5.91 15.64 0.11
C PRO A 34 -4.80 14.57 0.11
N VAL A 35 -4.89 13.55 -0.75
CA VAL A 35 -3.89 12.48 -0.84
C VAL A 35 -2.75 12.93 -1.75
N GLU A 36 -1.54 12.98 -1.19
CA GLU A 36 -0.29 13.32 -1.88
C GLU A 36 0.73 12.17 -1.81
N LEU A 37 0.47 11.14 -1.00
CA LEU A 37 1.40 10.02 -0.78
C LEU A 37 1.64 9.17 -2.04
N ALA A 38 0.62 9.06 -2.89
CA ALA A 38 0.64 8.28 -4.12
C ALA A 38 -0.39 8.84 -5.12
N ASP A 39 -0.14 8.65 -6.42
CA ASP A 39 -1.06 9.01 -7.51
C ASP A 39 -2.11 7.90 -7.69
N LEU A 40 -3.25 8.07 -7.04
CA LEU A 40 -4.38 7.14 -7.13
C LEU A 40 -5.36 7.57 -8.23
N ARG A 41 -5.74 6.61 -9.07
CA ARG A 41 -6.76 6.78 -10.11
C ARG A 41 -7.96 5.91 -9.81
N ILE A 42 -9.12 6.38 -10.23
CA ILE A 42 -10.38 5.66 -10.11
C ILE A 42 -10.98 5.51 -11.50
N ALA A 43 -11.26 4.28 -11.88
CA ALA A 43 -11.93 3.97 -13.13
C ALA A 43 -13.21 3.19 -12.87
N ILE A 44 -14.21 3.40 -13.74
CA ILE A 44 -15.38 2.53 -13.82
C ILE A 44 -15.28 1.78 -15.12
N LEU A 45 -15.11 0.47 -15.05
CA LEU A 45 -15.12 -0.38 -16.23
C LEU A 45 -16.55 -0.90 -16.44
N SER A 46 -17.00 -0.77 -17.69
CA SER A 46 -18.23 -1.44 -18.11
C SER A 46 -17.88 -2.90 -18.32
N GLY A 47 -18.50 -3.82 -17.58
CA GLY A 47 -18.34 -5.24 -17.85
C GLY A 47 -18.73 -5.59 -19.29
N GLU A 48 -18.23 -6.72 -19.80
CA GLU A 48 -18.68 -7.29 -21.08
C GLU A 48 -20.17 -7.67 -21.05
N GLU A 49 -20.70 -8.21 -22.16
CA GLU A 49 -22.10 -8.66 -22.21
C GLU A 49 -22.41 -9.63 -21.04
N ASN A 50 -23.33 -9.20 -20.16
CA ASN A 50 -23.77 -9.87 -18.92
C ASN A 50 -22.87 -9.72 -17.68
N GLN A 51 -21.78 -8.96 -17.74
CA GLN A 51 -20.99 -8.63 -16.56
C GLN A 51 -21.47 -7.34 -15.88
N SER A 52 -21.37 -7.29 -14.55
CA SER A 52 -21.67 -6.07 -13.79
C SER A 52 -20.54 -5.06 -13.96
N PRO A 53 -20.80 -3.74 -13.91
CA PRO A 53 -19.73 -2.77 -13.91
C PRO A 53 -18.85 -2.92 -12.65
N VAL A 54 -17.58 -2.57 -12.77
CA VAL A 54 -16.62 -2.62 -11.67
C VAL A 54 -16.00 -1.24 -11.46
N VAL A 55 -15.75 -0.88 -10.20
CA VAL A 55 -14.96 0.30 -9.84
C VAL A 55 -13.60 -0.16 -9.36
N THR A 56 -12.56 0.43 -9.90
CA THR A 56 -11.18 0.13 -9.54
C THR A 56 -10.48 1.35 -8.98
N ILE A 57 -9.51 1.08 -8.11
CA ILE A 57 -8.54 2.04 -7.64
C ILE A 57 -7.16 1.53 -8.08
N THR A 58 -6.47 2.25 -8.95
CA THR A 58 -5.10 1.95 -9.39
C THR A 58 -4.12 2.95 -8.79
N CYS A 59 -2.88 2.53 -8.63
CA CYS A 59 -1.78 3.33 -8.12
C CYS A 59 -0.72 3.51 -9.21
N GLU A 60 -0.64 4.71 -9.79
CA GLU A 60 0.31 5.02 -10.87
C GLU A 60 1.72 5.33 -10.34
N SER A 61 1.87 5.43 -9.01
CA SER A 61 3.17 5.64 -8.38
C SER A 61 3.98 4.34 -8.33
N ILE A 62 5.27 4.44 -8.63
CA ILE A 62 6.24 3.34 -8.63
C ILE A 62 7.46 3.77 -7.82
N GLY A 63 8.03 2.84 -7.05
CA GLY A 63 9.26 3.02 -6.30
C GLY A 63 9.05 3.28 -4.81
N GLN A 64 10.08 3.84 -4.16
CA GLN A 64 10.07 4.08 -2.72
C GLN A 64 9.13 5.23 -2.34
N LEU A 65 8.31 5.02 -1.32
CA LEU A 65 7.61 6.11 -0.62
C LEU A 65 8.60 6.87 0.27
N ASP A 66 8.69 8.19 0.10
CA ASP A 66 9.50 9.05 0.97
C ASP A 66 8.90 9.09 2.39
N LEU A 67 9.61 8.51 3.36
CA LEU A 67 9.18 8.48 4.77
C LEU A 67 9.74 9.64 5.60
N GLY A 68 10.43 10.59 4.97
CA GLY A 68 10.89 11.85 5.56
C GLY A 68 11.75 11.66 6.80
N TRP A 69 11.30 12.22 7.94
CA TRP A 69 12.04 12.17 9.20
C TRP A 69 12.27 10.75 9.74
N ILE A 70 11.49 9.77 9.29
CA ILE A 70 11.65 8.36 9.67
C ILE A 70 12.95 7.79 9.09
N GLU A 71 13.37 8.24 7.90
CA GLU A 71 14.58 7.78 7.20
C GLU A 71 15.79 8.68 7.48
N THR A 72 15.61 9.99 7.44
CA THR A 72 16.72 10.96 7.42
C THR A 72 16.80 11.84 8.67
N GLY A 73 15.83 11.76 9.58
CA GLY A 73 15.75 12.63 10.75
C GLY A 73 16.54 12.16 11.98
N ASP A 74 16.88 13.11 12.86
CA ASP A 74 17.63 12.86 14.11
C ASP A 74 16.73 12.45 15.30
N ALA A 75 15.46 12.13 15.06
CA ALA A 75 14.56 11.65 16.10
C ALA A 75 15.08 10.33 16.70
N PRO A 76 14.76 10.02 17.97
CA PRO A 76 15.16 8.75 18.58
C PRO A 76 14.77 7.56 17.69
N ILE A 77 15.70 6.63 17.47
CA ILE A 77 15.47 5.40 16.67
C ILE A 77 14.19 4.69 17.09
N SER A 78 13.93 4.62 18.39
CA SER A 78 12.72 3.97 18.91
C SER A 78 11.39 4.63 18.48
N TRP A 79 11.39 5.94 18.18
CA TRP A 79 10.23 6.64 17.63
C TRP A 79 10.10 6.39 16.14
N ARG A 80 11.22 6.45 15.41
CA ARG A 80 11.30 6.17 13.97
C ARG A 80 10.84 4.73 13.69
N ALA A 81 11.32 3.76 14.46
CA ALA A 81 10.90 2.36 14.40
C ALA A 81 9.41 2.15 14.72
N ALA A 82 8.85 2.90 15.69
CA ALA A 82 7.42 2.82 15.96
C ALA A 82 6.57 3.42 14.83
N ALA A 83 7.04 4.48 14.18
CA ALA A 83 6.38 5.08 13.03
C ALA A 83 6.44 4.17 11.80
N TYR A 84 7.63 3.66 11.44
CA TYR A 84 7.81 2.70 10.37
C TYR A 84 6.95 1.45 10.56
N ALA A 85 6.98 0.82 11.74
CA ALA A 85 6.17 -0.37 12.02
C ALA A 85 4.65 -0.11 11.96
N ALA A 86 4.21 1.13 12.20
CA ALA A 86 2.82 1.51 12.00
C ALA A 86 2.46 1.62 10.51
N LEU A 87 3.33 2.21 9.69
CA LEU A 87 3.15 2.33 8.24
C LEU A 87 3.19 0.96 7.55
N GLU A 88 4.23 0.16 7.83
CA GLU A 88 4.40 -1.21 7.34
C GLU A 88 3.14 -2.04 7.55
N ARG A 89 2.56 -1.99 8.75
CA ARG A 89 1.37 -2.77 9.08
C ARG A 89 0.10 -2.27 8.39
N THR A 90 0.00 -0.98 8.07
CA THR A 90 -1.30 -0.36 7.74
C THR A 90 -1.45 0.10 6.31
N LEU A 91 -0.36 0.43 5.61
CA LEU A 91 -0.42 0.99 4.25
C LEU A 91 -0.81 -0.03 3.20
N SER A 92 -0.37 -1.29 3.32
CA SER A 92 -0.72 -2.37 2.38
C SER A 92 -2.23 -2.64 2.27
N ARG A 93 -3.02 -2.12 3.22
CA ARG A 93 -4.47 -2.22 3.19
C ARG A 93 -5.14 -1.26 2.19
N VAL A 94 -4.44 -0.21 1.76
CA VAL A 94 -4.97 0.85 0.90
C VAL A 94 -4.01 1.26 -0.23
N LEU A 95 -2.81 0.69 -0.27
CA LEU A 95 -1.84 0.86 -1.33
C LEU A 95 -1.26 -0.50 -1.71
N PRO A 96 -0.97 -0.73 -2.99
CA PRO A 96 -0.15 -1.85 -3.41
C PRO A 96 1.31 -1.48 -3.08
N VAL A 97 1.72 -1.75 -1.85
CA VAL A 97 3.06 -1.45 -1.33
C VAL A 97 3.63 -2.66 -0.61
N PHE A 98 4.92 -2.95 -0.83
CA PHE A 98 5.65 -3.98 -0.11
C PHE A 98 6.66 -3.41 0.89
N ALA A 99 6.97 -4.21 1.91
CA ALA A 99 7.94 -3.87 2.94
C ALA A 99 9.16 -4.81 2.88
N TYR A 100 10.10 -4.63 3.82
CA TYR A 100 11.34 -5.40 3.84
C TYR A 100 11.10 -6.92 3.87
N GLN A 101 10.10 -7.39 4.63
CA GLN A 101 9.86 -8.81 4.75
C GLN A 101 9.45 -9.42 3.40
N ASP A 102 8.62 -8.73 2.63
CA ASP A 102 8.22 -9.14 1.28
C ASP A 102 9.44 -9.18 0.34
N LEU A 103 10.28 -8.14 0.38
CA LEU A 103 11.53 -8.11 -0.41
C LEU A 103 12.46 -9.27 -0.06
N PHE A 104 12.66 -9.52 1.24
CA PHE A 104 13.51 -10.58 1.74
C PHE A 104 12.98 -11.96 1.33
N GLU A 105 11.67 -12.16 1.36
CA GLU A 105 11.04 -13.40 0.88
C GLU A 105 11.22 -13.61 -0.62
N GLU A 106 11.11 -12.57 -1.43
CA GLU A 106 11.32 -12.68 -2.89
C GLU A 106 12.79 -12.95 -3.24
N ILE A 107 13.72 -12.25 -2.61
CA ILE A 107 15.16 -12.53 -2.74
C ILE A 107 15.48 -13.94 -2.28
N SER A 108 14.90 -14.37 -1.16
CA SER A 108 15.07 -15.71 -0.63
C SER A 108 14.56 -16.77 -1.59
N ARG A 109 13.37 -16.61 -2.17
CA ARG A 109 12.87 -17.52 -3.21
C ARG A 109 13.78 -17.57 -4.44
N TYR A 110 14.28 -16.41 -4.88
CA TYR A 110 15.05 -16.32 -6.11
C TYR A 110 16.48 -16.88 -5.99
N TYR A 111 17.16 -16.57 -4.88
CA TYR A 111 18.59 -16.90 -4.70
C TYR A 111 18.84 -18.08 -3.76
N TRP A 112 17.91 -18.36 -2.85
CA TRP A 112 18.10 -19.32 -1.75
C TRP A 112 16.95 -20.35 -1.67
N GLU A 113 16.11 -20.50 -2.70
CA GLU A 113 14.95 -21.41 -2.74
C GLU A 113 13.98 -21.26 -1.56
N GLY A 114 13.88 -20.06 -1.01
CA GLY A 114 13.03 -19.76 0.14
C GLY A 114 13.71 -19.98 1.50
N GLU A 115 14.99 -20.36 1.53
CA GLU A 115 15.74 -20.45 2.78
C GLU A 115 16.05 -19.07 3.36
N THR A 116 15.97 -18.97 4.68
CA THR A 116 16.06 -17.68 5.41
C THR A 116 17.21 -17.62 6.40
N ASP A 117 17.93 -18.72 6.59
CA ASP A 117 19.17 -18.80 7.35
C ASP A 117 20.35 -19.18 6.46
N ASP A 118 21.54 -18.70 6.83
CA ASP A 118 22.74 -18.86 6.02
C ASP A 118 23.14 -20.32 5.81
N ALA A 119 22.95 -21.18 6.82
CA ALA A 119 23.39 -22.56 6.74
C ALA A 119 22.56 -23.34 5.72
N ALA A 120 21.23 -23.19 5.77
CA ALA A 120 20.32 -23.80 4.81
C ALA A 120 20.50 -23.22 3.41
N ALA A 121 20.66 -21.89 3.28
CA ALA A 121 20.94 -21.25 1.99
C ALA A 121 22.25 -21.75 1.35
N LEU A 122 23.31 -21.87 2.14
CA LEU A 122 24.61 -22.40 1.69
C LEU A 122 24.52 -23.88 1.29
N GLU A 123 23.86 -24.70 2.10
CA GLU A 123 23.67 -26.12 1.79
C GLU A 123 22.93 -26.29 0.46
N TYR A 124 21.87 -25.50 0.24
CA TYR A 124 21.13 -25.51 -1.02
C TYR A 124 22.00 -25.07 -2.21
N MET A 125 22.70 -23.94 -2.09
CA MET A 125 23.56 -23.41 -3.15
C MET A 125 24.67 -24.41 -3.55
N ILE A 126 25.25 -25.11 -2.58
CA ILE A 126 26.28 -26.13 -2.84
C ILE A 126 25.65 -27.39 -3.44
N ALA A 127 24.57 -27.92 -2.83
CA ALA A 127 23.99 -29.21 -3.19
C ALA A 127 23.20 -29.17 -4.52
N CYS A 128 22.50 -28.08 -4.79
CA CYS A 128 21.57 -27.96 -5.91
C CYS A 128 22.13 -27.13 -7.07
N HIS A 129 22.96 -26.12 -6.80
CA HIS A 129 23.55 -25.27 -7.85
C HIS A 129 25.02 -25.60 -8.15
N GLY A 130 25.63 -26.51 -7.38
CA GLY A 130 27.03 -26.91 -7.59
C GLY A 130 28.00 -25.74 -7.44
N ALA A 131 27.62 -24.72 -6.65
CA ALA A 131 28.44 -23.55 -6.43
C ALA A 131 29.81 -23.97 -5.88
N ASP A 132 30.88 -23.45 -6.49
CA ASP A 132 32.23 -23.68 -5.98
C ASP A 132 32.33 -23.01 -4.61
N PRO A 133 32.78 -23.71 -3.55
CA PRO A 133 33.02 -23.13 -2.24
C PRO A 133 33.85 -21.84 -2.26
N GLU A 134 34.71 -21.65 -3.26
CA GLU A 134 35.54 -20.44 -3.42
C GLU A 134 34.76 -19.23 -3.96
N ASP A 135 33.62 -19.43 -4.64
CA ASP A 135 32.76 -18.37 -5.15
C ASP A 135 31.69 -17.91 -4.12
N LEU A 136 31.49 -18.69 -3.05
CA LEU A 136 30.48 -18.42 -2.01
C LEU A 136 30.74 -17.14 -1.22
N ASP A 137 32.01 -16.76 -1.02
CA ASP A 137 32.40 -15.52 -0.31
C ASP A 137 31.92 -14.24 -1.02
N SER A 138 31.59 -14.34 -2.32
CA SER A 138 31.09 -13.22 -3.13
C SER A 138 29.56 -13.11 -3.15
N LEU A 139 28.85 -14.12 -2.63
CA LEU A 139 27.39 -14.19 -2.66
C LEU A 139 26.80 -13.55 -1.40
N SER A 140 25.76 -12.73 -1.59
CA SER A 140 25.02 -12.19 -0.44
C SER A 140 24.25 -13.33 0.22
N LEU A 141 24.41 -13.47 1.54
CA LEU A 141 23.67 -14.41 2.38
C LEU A 141 22.48 -13.73 3.07
N PRO A 142 21.50 -14.51 3.57
CA PRO A 142 20.38 -13.99 4.35
C PRO A 142 20.79 -13.04 5.49
N SER A 143 21.82 -13.40 6.27
CA SER A 143 22.33 -12.56 7.36
C SER A 143 22.91 -11.25 6.87
N THR A 144 23.70 -11.26 5.80
CA THR A 144 24.32 -10.07 5.20
C THR A 144 23.27 -9.05 4.74
N MET A 145 22.13 -9.51 4.22
CA MET A 145 21.01 -8.62 3.90
C MET A 145 20.34 -8.08 5.16
N ASN A 146 20.11 -8.93 6.16
CA ASN A 146 19.48 -8.54 7.43
C ASN A 146 20.31 -7.54 8.25
N ASP A 147 21.64 -7.64 8.20
CA ASP A 147 22.58 -6.76 8.90
C ASP A 147 22.65 -5.36 8.29
N ARG A 148 22.32 -5.21 7.00
CA ARG A 148 22.21 -3.90 6.33
C ARG A 148 20.95 -3.13 6.71
N ARG A 149 19.99 -3.75 7.39
CA ARG A 149 18.75 -3.08 7.78
C ARG A 149 19.03 -1.91 8.72
N PRO A 150 18.58 -0.71 8.36
CA PRO A 150 18.59 0.41 9.29
C PRO A 150 17.81 0.08 10.56
N ASP A 151 18.33 0.55 11.69
CA ASP A 151 17.75 0.31 13.01
C ASP A 151 16.28 0.74 13.14
N TRP A 152 15.89 1.78 12.41
CA TRP A 152 14.52 2.28 12.39
C TRP A 152 13.55 1.38 11.61
N MET A 153 14.01 0.37 10.88
CA MET A 153 13.15 -0.65 10.26
C MET A 153 12.89 -1.83 11.20
N ILE A 154 13.70 -1.98 12.26
CA ILE A 154 13.62 -3.14 13.16
C ILE A 154 12.50 -2.91 14.18
N ARG A 155 11.45 -3.73 14.08
CA ARG A 155 10.27 -3.67 14.96
C ARG A 155 10.63 -3.74 16.45
N ASP A 156 11.60 -4.57 16.83
CA ASP A 156 12.01 -4.73 18.24
C ASP A 156 12.67 -3.49 18.82
N LYS A 157 13.17 -2.57 17.97
CA LYS A 157 13.69 -1.27 18.40
C LYS A 157 12.58 -0.26 18.64
N ALA A 158 11.34 -0.55 18.24
CA ALA A 158 10.21 0.37 18.39
C ALA A 158 9.81 0.56 19.86
N MET A 159 9.63 1.83 20.25
CA MET A 159 9.04 2.16 21.54
C MET A 159 7.56 1.77 21.55
N SER A 160 7.09 1.24 22.69
CA SER A 160 5.66 0.95 22.85
C SER A 160 4.81 2.20 22.61
N VAL A 161 3.69 2.06 21.91
CA VAL A 161 2.80 3.18 21.56
C VAL A 161 2.37 3.99 22.78
N ARG A 162 2.28 3.36 23.97
CA ARG A 162 1.88 4.05 25.21
C ARG A 162 2.93 5.05 25.69
N SER A 163 4.21 4.77 25.47
CA SER A 163 5.35 5.57 25.92
C SER A 163 5.76 6.66 24.92
N LEU A 164 5.23 6.64 23.70
CA LEU A 164 5.50 7.66 22.69
C LEU A 164 4.95 9.05 23.10
N PRO A 165 5.56 10.14 22.59
CA PRO A 165 5.01 11.49 22.71
C PRO A 165 3.55 11.56 22.31
N ALA A 166 2.77 12.40 23.00
CA ALA A 166 1.32 12.41 22.89
C ALA A 166 0.81 12.56 21.46
N ARG A 167 1.43 13.44 20.66
CA ARG A 167 1.06 13.68 19.25
C ARG A 167 1.36 12.48 18.36
N LEU A 168 2.58 11.95 18.40
CA LEU A 168 2.99 10.76 17.64
C LEU A 168 2.12 9.54 18.00
N ARG A 169 1.90 9.32 19.29
CA ARG A 169 0.97 8.31 19.81
C ARG A 169 -0.45 8.49 19.28
N GLY A 170 -0.93 9.73 19.18
CA GLY A 170 -2.26 10.05 18.68
C GLY A 170 -2.41 9.74 17.19
N ILE A 171 -1.38 10.00 16.38
CA ILE A 171 -1.36 9.67 14.95
C ILE A 171 -1.36 8.15 14.75
N ILE A 172 -0.44 7.42 15.39
CA ILE A 172 -0.34 5.96 15.27
C ILE A 172 -1.63 5.26 15.72
N ARG A 173 -2.25 5.70 16.82
CA ARG A 173 -3.54 5.14 17.27
C ARG A 173 -4.68 5.40 16.28
N ARG A 174 -4.65 6.53 15.56
CA ARG A 174 -5.64 6.83 14.51
C ARG A 174 -5.44 5.91 13.30
N LEU A 175 -4.20 5.69 12.86
CA LEU A 175 -3.88 4.69 11.83
C LEU A 175 -4.42 3.31 12.22
N ASP A 176 -4.13 2.85 13.44
CA ASP A 176 -4.60 1.56 13.94
C ASP A 176 -6.11 1.44 14.03
N HIS A 177 -6.77 2.56 14.32
CA HIS A 177 -8.22 2.59 14.39
C HIS A 177 -8.83 2.49 13.00
N LEU A 178 -8.33 3.27 12.03
CA LEU A 178 -8.79 3.27 10.64
C LEU A 178 -8.52 1.93 9.96
N HIS A 179 -7.31 1.38 10.11
CA HIS A 179 -6.97 0.05 9.60
C HIS A 179 -7.97 -1.01 10.07
N ARG A 180 -8.22 -1.08 11.38
CA ARG A 180 -9.20 -2.03 11.94
C ARG A 180 -10.64 -1.77 11.49
N GLN A 181 -11.00 -0.53 11.16
CA GLN A 181 -12.31 -0.27 10.56
C GLN A 181 -12.39 -0.84 9.15
N ILE A 182 -11.36 -0.65 8.33
CA ILE A 182 -11.29 -1.17 6.96
C ILE A 182 -11.26 -2.71 6.95
N ASP A 183 -10.55 -3.34 7.89
CA ASP A 183 -10.51 -4.81 8.03
C ASP A 183 -11.86 -5.43 8.38
N ARG A 184 -12.75 -4.66 9.00
CA ARG A 184 -14.09 -5.13 9.39
C ARG A 184 -15.14 -4.94 8.30
N LEU A 185 -14.81 -4.25 7.22
CA LEU A 185 -15.72 -4.06 6.10
C LEU A 185 -15.90 -5.38 5.36
N ASP A 186 -17.09 -5.59 4.81
CA ASP A 186 -17.32 -6.69 3.87
C ASP A 186 -16.41 -6.50 2.65
N PRO A 187 -15.54 -7.46 2.31
CA PRO A 187 -14.67 -7.38 1.14
C PRO A 187 -15.42 -7.13 -0.17
N ASN A 188 -16.69 -7.52 -0.28
CA ASN A 188 -17.50 -7.32 -1.48
C ASN A 188 -18.06 -5.89 -1.63
N ASP A 189 -18.01 -5.10 -0.55
CA ASP A 189 -18.50 -3.71 -0.49
C ASP A 189 -17.36 -2.70 -0.21
N ASN A 190 -16.13 -3.20 -0.03
CA ASN A 190 -14.96 -2.41 0.33
C ASN A 190 -14.19 -1.97 -0.92
N ALA A 191 -14.04 -0.66 -1.08
CA ALA A 191 -13.30 -0.03 -2.16
C ALA A 191 -11.82 -0.45 -2.25
N TRP A 192 -11.23 -0.82 -1.12
CA TRP A 192 -9.82 -1.19 -0.97
C TRP A 192 -9.61 -2.70 -0.87
N ALA A 193 -10.65 -3.50 -1.11
CA ALA A 193 -10.47 -4.94 -1.17
C ALA A 193 -9.84 -5.32 -2.51
N PHE A 194 -8.75 -6.07 -2.43
CA PHE A 194 -8.13 -6.70 -3.58
C PHE A 194 -8.69 -8.10 -3.78
N HIS A 195 -9.17 -8.39 -5.00
CA HIS A 195 -9.70 -9.69 -5.40
C HIS A 195 -9.02 -10.12 -6.70
N LEU A 196 -8.04 -11.01 -6.61
CA LEU A 196 -7.21 -11.41 -7.75
C LEU A 196 -8.04 -12.02 -8.88
N ASP A 197 -8.94 -12.95 -8.55
CA ASP A 197 -9.81 -13.60 -9.54
C ASP A 197 -10.68 -12.58 -10.29
N THR A 198 -11.25 -11.62 -9.55
CA THR A 198 -12.01 -10.51 -10.16
C THR A 198 -11.11 -9.62 -11.01
N ALA A 199 -9.86 -9.39 -10.62
CA ALA A 199 -8.96 -8.58 -11.42
C ALA A 199 -8.63 -9.27 -12.74
N TYR A 200 -8.33 -10.57 -12.75
CA TYR A 200 -8.10 -11.33 -13.99
C TYR A 200 -9.32 -11.35 -14.92
N GLU A 201 -10.54 -11.44 -14.37
CA GLU A 201 -11.77 -11.38 -15.16
C GLU A 201 -11.96 -10.04 -15.91
N TYR A 202 -11.55 -8.92 -15.31
CA TYR A 202 -11.80 -7.58 -15.85
C TYR A 202 -10.57 -6.93 -16.51
N PHE A 203 -9.37 -7.44 -16.26
CA PHE A 203 -8.10 -6.94 -16.78
C PHE A 203 -7.27 -8.10 -17.38
N PRO A 204 -7.68 -8.61 -18.56
CA PRO A 204 -6.94 -9.67 -19.23
C PRO A 204 -5.51 -9.21 -19.56
N GLY A 205 -4.52 -10.05 -19.28
CA GLY A 205 -3.09 -9.75 -19.44
C GLY A 205 -2.38 -9.35 -18.13
N THR A 206 -3.13 -9.13 -17.04
CA THR A 206 -2.53 -8.86 -15.72
C THR A 206 -1.94 -10.10 -15.06
N GLU A 207 -2.21 -11.30 -15.61
CA GLU A 207 -1.57 -12.56 -15.21
C GLU A 207 -0.06 -12.57 -15.47
N GLU A 208 0.40 -11.74 -16.40
CA GLU A 208 1.82 -11.60 -16.74
C GLU A 208 2.53 -10.53 -15.91
N CYS A 209 1.79 -9.72 -15.13
CA CYS A 209 2.36 -8.68 -14.29
C CYS A 209 3.13 -9.24 -13.09
N SER A 210 4.04 -8.42 -12.54
CA SER A 210 4.77 -8.78 -11.32
C SER A 210 3.82 -8.99 -10.14
N PRO A 211 4.01 -10.07 -9.35
CA PRO A 211 3.25 -10.29 -8.11
C PRO A 211 3.67 -9.31 -7.01
N LEU A 212 4.84 -8.68 -7.12
CA LEU A 212 5.27 -7.64 -6.22
C LEU A 212 4.54 -6.32 -6.53
N PRO A 213 4.08 -5.59 -5.50
CA PRO A 213 3.51 -4.27 -5.69
C PRO A 213 4.49 -3.22 -6.26
N PRO A 214 4.00 -2.17 -6.94
CA PRO A 214 4.84 -1.12 -7.54
C PRO A 214 5.50 -0.20 -6.53
N LEU A 215 4.93 -0.06 -5.32
CA LEU A 215 5.48 0.80 -4.28
C LEU A 215 6.26 0.00 -3.24
N THR A 216 7.25 0.64 -2.61
CA THR A 216 8.00 0.03 -1.51
C THR A 216 8.21 0.98 -0.33
N LEU A 217 8.24 0.40 0.88
CA LEU A 217 8.73 1.05 2.11
C LEU A 217 10.21 0.77 2.37
N VAL A 218 10.85 -0.03 1.51
CA VAL A 218 12.27 -0.35 1.62
C VAL A 218 13.11 0.83 1.11
N PRO A 219 14.12 1.29 1.87
CA PRO A 219 15.01 2.34 1.40
C PRO A 219 15.88 1.85 0.25
N VAL A 220 15.62 2.36 -0.95
CA VAL A 220 16.29 1.97 -2.19
C VAL A 220 17.78 2.29 -2.12
N ASP A 221 18.20 3.38 -1.49
CA ASP A 221 19.62 3.70 -1.32
C ASP A 221 20.42 2.60 -0.60
N GLN A 222 19.76 1.81 0.27
CA GLN A 222 20.39 0.74 1.05
C GLN A 222 20.27 -0.64 0.38
N PHE A 223 19.20 -0.85 -0.39
CA PHE A 223 18.81 -2.14 -0.98
C PHE A 223 18.63 -2.06 -2.50
N ALA A 224 19.32 -1.14 -3.17
CA ALA A 224 19.11 -0.83 -4.59
C ALA A 224 19.21 -2.09 -5.47
N ARG A 225 20.23 -2.90 -5.24
CA ARG A 225 20.44 -4.14 -5.97
C ARG A 225 19.27 -5.10 -5.78
N GLU A 226 18.88 -5.35 -4.54
CA GLU A 226 17.80 -6.30 -4.24
C GLU A 226 16.46 -5.82 -4.80
N VAL A 227 16.18 -4.52 -4.70
CA VAL A 227 14.98 -3.92 -5.28
C VAL A 227 15.00 -4.03 -6.81
N ASP A 228 16.13 -3.73 -7.46
CA ASP A 228 16.27 -3.85 -8.92
C ASP A 228 16.07 -5.30 -9.38
N ASP A 229 16.68 -6.26 -8.68
CA ASP A 229 16.60 -7.70 -9.00
C ASP A 229 15.12 -8.18 -8.96
N VAL A 230 14.35 -7.84 -7.92
CA VAL A 230 12.95 -8.27 -7.81
C VAL A 230 11.99 -7.41 -8.65
N ALA A 231 12.34 -6.15 -8.93
CA ALA A 231 11.52 -5.25 -9.72
C ALA A 231 11.66 -5.48 -11.23
N GLN A 232 12.69 -6.21 -11.69
CA GLN A 232 12.97 -6.41 -13.11
C GLN A 232 11.75 -6.90 -13.89
N HIS A 233 11.07 -7.94 -13.40
CA HIS A 233 9.87 -8.46 -14.05
C HIS A 233 8.75 -7.41 -14.14
N GLY A 234 8.57 -6.61 -13.09
CA GLY A 234 7.58 -5.53 -13.07
C GLY A 234 7.94 -4.37 -14.01
N MET A 235 9.22 -4.09 -14.20
CA MET A 235 9.69 -3.11 -15.17
C MET A 235 9.53 -3.59 -16.63
N GLU A 236 9.62 -4.91 -16.86
CA GLU A 236 9.49 -5.51 -18.21
C GLU A 236 8.02 -5.75 -18.60
N TYR A 237 7.21 -6.31 -17.71
CA TYR A 237 5.84 -6.77 -17.98
C TYR A 237 4.75 -5.99 -17.24
N GLY A 238 5.14 -5.00 -16.43
CA GLY A 238 4.22 -4.19 -15.61
C GLY A 238 4.06 -4.73 -14.18
N PHE A 239 3.69 -3.85 -13.27
CA PHE A 239 3.37 -4.18 -11.89
C PHE A 239 1.86 -4.36 -11.71
N PHE A 240 1.49 -5.21 -10.76
CA PHE A 240 0.10 -5.29 -10.32
C PHE A 240 -0.24 -4.08 -9.42
N ASP A 241 -0.85 -3.06 -10.01
CA ASP A 241 -0.99 -1.72 -9.42
C ASP A 241 -2.38 -1.42 -8.83
N LEU A 242 -3.25 -2.43 -8.75
CA LEU A 242 -4.59 -2.29 -8.18
C LEU A 242 -4.55 -2.21 -6.65
N ALA A 243 -4.95 -1.07 -6.11
CA ALA A 243 -5.21 -0.87 -4.69
C ALA A 243 -6.58 -1.44 -4.25
N GLY A 244 -7.51 -1.61 -5.19
CA GLY A 244 -8.81 -2.21 -4.91
C GLY A 244 -9.72 -2.36 -6.12
N ILE A 245 -10.64 -3.31 -6.04
CA ILE A 245 -11.59 -3.66 -7.09
C ILE A 245 -12.95 -4.03 -6.48
N CYS A 246 -14.03 -3.42 -6.95
CA CYS A 246 -15.37 -3.64 -6.41
C CYS A 246 -16.42 -3.74 -7.51
N VAL A 247 -17.09 -4.90 -7.59
CA VAL A 247 -18.17 -5.14 -8.54
C VAL A 247 -19.45 -4.46 -8.05
N LEU A 248 -20.11 -3.73 -8.95
CA LEU A 248 -21.33 -2.97 -8.71
C LEU A 248 -22.55 -3.59 -9.40
N PRO A 249 -23.12 -4.69 -8.87
CA PRO A 249 -24.31 -5.31 -9.45
C PRO A 249 -25.58 -4.44 -9.27
N GLN A 250 -25.59 -3.54 -8.29
CA GLN A 250 -26.74 -2.71 -7.90
C GLN A 250 -26.29 -1.32 -7.45
N ALA A 251 -27.18 -0.33 -7.53
CA ALA A 251 -26.85 1.06 -7.24
C ALA A 251 -26.56 1.34 -5.75
N ASP A 252 -27.13 0.57 -4.82
CA ASP A 252 -26.92 0.72 -3.38
C ASP A 252 -25.47 0.41 -2.95
N LYS A 253 -24.73 -0.34 -3.78
CA LYS A 253 -23.30 -0.60 -3.59
C LYS A 253 -22.45 0.67 -3.72
N ILE A 254 -22.89 1.67 -4.48
CA ILE A 254 -22.11 2.91 -4.70
C ILE A 254 -21.91 3.67 -3.39
N ASP A 255 -22.95 3.77 -2.54
CA ASP A 255 -22.85 4.49 -1.27
C ASP A 255 -21.93 3.76 -0.28
N ARG A 256 -21.95 2.42 -0.28
CA ARG A 256 -21.06 1.59 0.54
C ARG A 256 -19.61 1.70 0.06
N TRP A 257 -19.41 1.64 -1.25
CA TRP A 257 -18.12 1.86 -1.89
C TRP A 257 -17.58 3.25 -1.53
N LEU A 258 -18.35 4.32 -1.70
CA LEU A 258 -17.94 5.69 -1.33
C LEU A 258 -17.59 5.81 0.16
N SER A 259 -18.36 5.17 1.03
CA SER A 259 -18.11 5.19 2.48
C SER A 259 -16.80 4.50 2.84
N SER A 260 -16.53 3.32 2.26
CA SER A 260 -15.26 2.61 2.45
C SER A 260 -14.08 3.34 1.81
N PHE A 261 -14.30 3.97 0.66
CA PHE A 261 -13.32 4.79 -0.04
C PHE A 261 -12.85 5.95 0.84
N GLN A 262 -13.78 6.69 1.44
CA GLN A 262 -13.46 7.76 2.39
C GLN A 262 -12.66 7.28 3.61
N LEU A 263 -12.89 6.04 4.08
CA LEU A 263 -12.13 5.49 5.20
C LEU A 263 -10.66 5.23 4.83
N GLY A 264 -10.39 4.66 3.66
CA GLY A 264 -9.02 4.46 3.22
C GLY A 264 -8.30 5.76 2.89
N VAL A 265 -9.00 6.76 2.32
CA VAL A 265 -8.41 8.11 2.18
C VAL A 265 -8.06 8.74 3.53
N LYS A 266 -8.90 8.56 4.55
CA LYS A 266 -8.55 8.98 5.92
C LYS A 266 -7.31 8.26 6.44
N LEU A 267 -7.10 6.99 6.10
CA LEU A 267 -5.90 6.25 6.46
C LEU A 267 -4.67 6.86 5.76
N LEU A 268 -4.74 7.06 4.43
CA LEU A 268 -3.67 7.67 3.63
C LEU A 268 -3.27 9.05 4.14
N THR A 269 -4.24 9.93 4.36
CA THR A 269 -3.99 11.28 4.90
C THR A 269 -3.45 11.25 6.33
N THR A 270 -3.82 10.27 7.15
CA THR A 270 -3.22 10.08 8.48
C THR A 270 -1.78 9.56 8.39
N ALA A 271 -1.47 8.73 7.38
CA ALA A 271 -0.10 8.28 7.13
C ALA A 271 0.78 9.45 6.64
N GLN A 272 0.25 10.30 5.76
CA GLN A 272 0.88 11.56 5.39
C GLN A 272 1.11 12.47 6.61
N GLU A 273 0.15 12.59 7.52
CA GLU A 273 0.34 13.34 8.78
C GLU A 273 1.50 12.77 9.62
N LEU A 274 1.68 11.45 9.63
CA LEU A 274 2.79 10.79 10.32
C LEU A 274 4.13 11.11 9.67
N ILE A 275 4.21 11.00 8.34
CA ILE A 275 5.42 11.24 7.54
C ILE A 275 5.84 12.71 7.58
N MET A 276 4.88 13.64 7.52
CA MET A 276 5.15 15.09 7.55
C MET A 276 5.32 15.65 8.97
N LEU A 277 5.21 14.82 10.01
CA LEU A 277 5.37 15.28 11.39
C LEU A 277 6.81 15.77 11.62
N ASP A 278 6.98 17.02 12.03
CA ASP A 278 8.26 17.48 12.56
C ASP A 278 8.48 16.88 13.97
N PRO A 279 9.49 16.01 14.18
CA PRO A 279 9.71 15.39 15.48
C PRO A 279 10.31 16.36 16.52
N THR A 280 10.90 17.48 16.11
CA THR A 280 11.56 18.43 17.03
C THR A 280 10.57 19.10 17.97
N ILE A 281 9.33 19.33 17.51
CA ILE A 281 8.26 19.92 18.31
C ILE A 281 7.69 18.95 19.36
N LEU A 282 8.03 17.66 19.29
CA LEU A 282 7.57 16.64 20.25
C LEU A 282 8.34 16.71 21.57
N GLY A 283 9.61 17.13 21.53
CA GLY A 283 10.50 17.22 22.70
C GLY A 283 10.33 18.49 23.54
N ALA A 284 9.71 19.54 22.99
CA ALA A 284 9.59 20.85 23.66
C ALA A 284 8.59 20.90 24.83
N SER A 285 7.88 19.80 25.13
CA SER A 285 6.81 19.76 26.13
C SER A 285 7.24 19.33 27.55
N HIS A 286 8.53 19.05 27.79
CA HIS A 286 9.06 18.64 29.10
C HIS A 286 9.92 19.70 29.81
N GLY A 287 9.73 20.99 29.50
CA GLY A 287 10.53 22.09 30.04
C GLY A 287 9.76 23.15 30.82
N LYS A 288 8.71 22.80 31.59
CA LYS A 288 8.15 23.66 32.66
C LYS A 288 7.57 22.81 33.79
N SER A 289 8.36 22.59 34.83
CA SER A 289 7.91 22.43 36.22
C SER A 289 9.06 22.86 37.13
#